data_AF-V5GS33-F1
#
_entry.id   AF-V5GS33-F1
#
_cell.length_a   1.000
_cell.length_b   1.000
_cell.length_c   1.000
_cell.angle_alpha   90.00
_cell.angle_beta   90.00
_cell.angle_gamma   90.00
#
_symmetry.space_group_name_H-M   'P 1'
#
loop_
_entity.id
_entity.type
_entity.pdbx_description
1 polymer ?
#
loop_
_entity_poly.entity_id
_entity_poly.type
_entity_poly.pdbx_seq_one_letter_code
_entity_poly.pdbx_strand_id
1 'polypeptide(L)'
;GKTNTHAVFDLFFRKNPFNGEFTIFAGLEECLKFLQKFNFSDSDIQYLKQILPPSIEEEFYKYLNSLTAKDICLYAIKEGTVVFPRVPLIRVEGPLIIAQLLETSLLNLVNYASLMATNATRFRMAAGELKLYEFGLRRAQGPDGGLSASKYSYVGGFDGTSNVLAGKLFNIPVKGTHAHAFVTSFNSLMEVNTTKLIPKHGGEAQEFLTVAVNWREKLISIFNVVLSEVSDGELAAFVSFALAFPNGFMALVDTYDVKKSGLLNFCAVALALHDFGYRAIGIRLDSGDLAYLSVVARDLFQ
;
A
#
# COMPACT_ATOMS: atom_id res chain seq x y z
N GLY A 1 -15.91 -36.20 -25.99
CA GLY A 1 -16.18 -37.34 -25.08
C GLY A 1 -16.80 -36.94 -23.75
N LYS A 2 -16.19 -36.00 -22.99
CA LYS A 2 -16.68 -35.57 -21.66
C LYS A 2 -17.07 -34.09 -21.57
N THR A 3 -17.37 -33.46 -22.72
CA THR A 3 -17.70 -32.03 -22.82
C THR A 3 -18.94 -31.64 -22.01
N ASN A 4 -19.89 -32.56 -21.86
CA ASN A 4 -21.14 -32.35 -21.11
C ASN A 4 -21.13 -33.03 -19.73
N THR A 5 -20.00 -33.56 -19.29
CA THR A 5 -19.92 -34.21 -17.97
C THR A 5 -20.02 -33.14 -16.89
N HIS A 6 -20.98 -33.30 -15.98
CA HIS A 6 -21.08 -32.46 -14.79
C HIS A 6 -20.01 -32.86 -13.78
N ALA A 7 -19.37 -31.87 -13.16
CA ALA A 7 -18.31 -32.06 -12.18
C ALA A 7 -18.45 -31.06 -11.03
N VAL A 8 -17.94 -31.48 -9.87
CA VAL A 8 -17.88 -30.67 -8.65
C VAL A 8 -16.44 -30.64 -8.16
N PHE A 9 -15.92 -29.45 -7.94
CA PHE A 9 -14.57 -29.22 -7.40
C PHE A 9 -14.66 -28.39 -6.13
N ASP A 10 -13.91 -28.79 -5.10
CA ASP A 10 -13.76 -28.04 -3.86
C ASP A 10 -12.35 -27.42 -3.81
N LEU A 11 -12.28 -26.09 -3.70
CA LEU A 11 -11.06 -25.36 -3.43
C LEU A 11 -10.86 -25.26 -1.91
N PHE A 12 -9.79 -25.89 -1.43
CA PHE A 12 -9.35 -25.82 -0.04
C PHE A 12 -7.83 -25.78 0.03
N PHE A 13 -7.29 -25.43 1.19
CA PHE A 13 -5.84 -25.42 1.43
C PHE A 13 -5.46 -26.44 2.51
N ARG A 14 -4.18 -26.84 2.53
CA ARG A 14 -3.71 -27.97 3.37
C ARG A 14 -3.00 -27.55 4.65
N LYS A 15 -2.43 -26.34 4.68
CA LYS A 15 -1.64 -25.81 5.80
C LYS A 15 -1.90 -24.32 5.92
N ASN A 16 -2.07 -23.84 7.15
CA ASN A 16 -2.11 -22.40 7.39
C ASN A 16 -0.76 -21.76 7.01
N PRO A 17 -0.78 -20.53 6.48
CA PRO A 17 0.43 -19.80 6.21
C PRO A 17 1.11 -19.37 7.50
N PHE A 18 2.41 -19.07 7.41
CA PHE A 18 3.21 -18.52 8.50
C PHE A 18 3.25 -19.34 9.81
N ASN A 19 3.02 -20.64 9.72
CA ASN A 19 2.86 -21.54 10.88
C ASN A 19 1.78 -21.06 11.87
N GLY A 20 0.75 -20.35 11.36
CA GLY A 20 -0.37 -19.87 12.16
C GLY A 20 -1.46 -20.93 12.38
N GLU A 21 -2.46 -20.56 13.18
CA GLU A 21 -3.60 -21.44 13.50
C GLU A 21 -4.80 -21.23 12.57
N PHE A 22 -4.83 -20.12 11.83
CA PHE A 22 -5.92 -19.78 10.95
C PHE A 22 -5.47 -19.06 9.66
N THR A 23 -6.39 -18.96 8.72
CA THR A 23 -6.27 -18.15 7.49
C THR A 23 -7.50 -17.26 7.38
N ILE A 24 -7.34 -16.03 6.91
CA ILE A 24 -8.45 -15.16 6.52
C ILE A 24 -8.75 -15.41 5.05
N PHE A 25 -9.97 -15.87 4.75
CA PHE A 25 -10.40 -16.09 3.38
C PHE A 25 -10.61 -14.77 2.65
N ALA A 26 -9.95 -14.59 1.51
CA ALA A 26 -10.13 -13.44 0.62
C ALA A 26 -9.88 -13.81 -0.84
N GLY A 27 -10.34 -12.93 -1.75
CA GLY A 27 -10.19 -13.09 -3.21
C GLY A 27 -11.50 -13.39 -3.94
N LEU A 28 -12.61 -13.55 -3.21
CA LEU A 28 -13.90 -13.95 -3.77
C LEU A 28 -14.43 -12.91 -4.76
N GLU A 29 -14.30 -11.62 -4.44
CA GLU A 29 -14.76 -10.54 -5.32
C GLU A 29 -14.06 -10.60 -6.70
N GLU A 30 -12.75 -10.85 -6.71
CA GLU A 30 -11.98 -10.93 -7.96
C GLU A 30 -12.31 -12.22 -8.72
N CYS A 31 -12.55 -13.33 -8.01
CA CYS A 31 -13.07 -14.55 -8.63
C CYS A 31 -14.39 -14.29 -9.36
N LEU A 32 -15.34 -13.59 -8.73
CA LEU A 32 -16.63 -13.27 -9.34
C LEU A 32 -16.48 -12.36 -10.57
N LYS A 33 -15.63 -11.33 -10.50
CA LYS A 33 -15.34 -10.46 -11.65
C LYS A 33 -14.70 -11.23 -12.81
N PHE A 34 -13.79 -12.17 -12.49
CA PHE A 34 -13.17 -13.04 -13.48
C PHE A 34 -14.21 -13.94 -14.17
N LEU A 35 -15.07 -14.61 -13.40
CA LEU A 35 -16.12 -15.48 -13.97
C LEU A 35 -17.08 -14.71 -14.89
N GLN A 36 -17.45 -13.48 -14.51
CA GLN A 36 -18.32 -12.63 -15.33
C GLN A 36 -17.71 -12.26 -16.70
N LYS A 37 -16.37 -12.22 -16.78
CA LYS A 37 -15.62 -11.82 -17.98
C LYS A 37 -14.89 -12.98 -18.64
N PHE A 38 -15.10 -14.21 -18.19
CA PHE A 38 -14.39 -15.37 -18.73
C PHE A 38 -14.86 -15.65 -20.17
N ASN A 39 -13.97 -15.41 -21.12
CA ASN A 39 -14.11 -15.77 -22.53
C ASN A 39 -12.73 -15.91 -23.18
N PHE A 40 -12.65 -16.70 -24.25
CA PHE A 40 -11.51 -16.62 -25.17
C PHE A 40 -11.74 -15.45 -26.14
N SER A 41 -10.69 -14.70 -26.44
CA SER A 41 -10.72 -13.72 -27.52
C SER A 41 -10.40 -14.37 -28.87
N ASP A 42 -10.81 -13.73 -29.97
CA ASP A 42 -10.45 -14.22 -31.31
C ASP A 42 -8.93 -14.33 -31.50
N SER A 43 -8.15 -13.42 -30.89
CA SER A 43 -6.68 -13.51 -30.89
C SER A 43 -6.16 -14.71 -30.12
N ASP A 44 -6.77 -15.09 -28.99
CA ASP A 44 -6.38 -16.28 -28.23
C ASP A 44 -6.62 -17.55 -29.06
N ILE A 45 -7.78 -17.61 -29.74
CA ILE A 45 -8.13 -18.74 -30.62
C ILE A 45 -7.15 -18.83 -31.80
N GLN A 46 -6.80 -17.71 -32.43
CA GLN A 46 -5.81 -17.68 -33.50
C GLN A 46 -4.43 -18.18 -33.02
N TYR A 47 -4.01 -17.78 -31.83
CA TYR A 47 -2.77 -18.27 -31.23
C TYR A 47 -2.82 -19.78 -30.95
N LEU A 48 -3.93 -20.28 -30.38
CA LEU A 48 -4.11 -21.71 -30.11
C LEU A 48 -4.03 -22.55 -31.39
N LYS A 49 -4.58 -22.06 -32.52
CA LYS A 49 -4.46 -22.73 -33.83
C LYS A 49 -3.01 -22.85 -34.33
N GLN A 50 -2.13 -21.94 -33.93
CA GLN A 50 -0.72 -21.97 -34.32
C GLN A 50 0.10 -22.97 -33.51
N ILE A 51 -0.23 -23.16 -32.22
CA ILE A 51 0.55 -23.99 -31.30
C ILE A 51 0.03 -25.42 -31.15
N LEU A 52 -1.27 -25.65 -31.39
CA LEU A 52 -1.86 -26.97 -31.31
C LEU A 52 -1.64 -27.77 -32.60
N PRO A 53 -1.64 -29.12 -32.53
CA PRO A 53 -1.46 -29.95 -33.71
C PRO A 53 -2.47 -29.63 -34.82
N PRO A 54 -2.06 -29.65 -36.11
CA PRO A 54 -2.95 -29.36 -37.23
C PRO A 54 -4.07 -30.40 -37.42
N SER A 55 -4.00 -31.53 -36.70
CA SER A 55 -5.05 -32.56 -36.68
C SER A 55 -6.25 -32.22 -35.79
N ILE A 56 -6.22 -31.10 -35.06
CA ILE A 56 -7.35 -30.65 -34.23
C ILE A 56 -8.46 -30.07 -35.11
N GLU A 57 -9.68 -30.55 -34.87
CA GLU A 57 -10.88 -30.17 -35.61
C GLU A 57 -11.25 -28.69 -35.43
N GLU A 58 -11.80 -28.07 -36.47
CA GLU A 58 -12.26 -26.67 -36.44
C GLU A 58 -13.41 -26.46 -35.44
N GLU A 59 -14.24 -27.47 -35.21
CA GLU A 59 -15.29 -27.44 -34.18
C GLU A 59 -14.73 -27.22 -32.77
N PHE A 60 -13.52 -27.69 -32.47
CA PHE A 60 -12.91 -27.50 -31.15
C PHE A 60 -12.63 -26.01 -30.88
N TYR A 61 -12.12 -25.28 -31.86
CA TYR A 61 -11.86 -23.85 -31.72
C TYR A 61 -13.16 -23.04 -31.63
N LYS A 62 -14.20 -23.42 -32.39
CA LYS A 62 -15.54 -22.82 -32.26
C LYS A 62 -16.13 -23.08 -30.87
N TYR A 63 -15.90 -24.27 -30.31
CA TYR A 63 -16.30 -24.61 -28.96
C TYR A 63 -15.57 -23.76 -27.92
N LEU A 64 -14.24 -23.63 -28.00
CA LEU A 64 -13.48 -22.77 -27.08
C LEU A 64 -13.96 -21.32 -27.13
N ASN A 65 -14.22 -20.78 -28.32
CA ASN A 65 -14.69 -19.39 -28.47
C ASN A 65 -16.10 -19.17 -27.90
N SER A 66 -16.93 -20.23 -27.79
CA SER A 66 -18.28 -20.14 -27.21
C SER A 66 -18.33 -20.38 -25.70
N LEU A 67 -17.20 -20.79 -25.09
CA LEU A 67 -17.15 -21.04 -23.65
C LEU A 67 -17.36 -19.77 -22.85
N THR A 68 -18.23 -19.87 -21.84
CA THR A 68 -18.47 -18.84 -20.83
C THR A 68 -18.63 -19.50 -19.46
N ALA A 69 -18.53 -18.74 -18.38
CA ALA A 69 -18.77 -19.27 -17.03
C ALA A 69 -20.25 -19.27 -16.62
N LYS A 70 -21.20 -19.14 -17.56
CA LYS A 70 -22.64 -19.00 -17.24
C LYS A 70 -23.26 -20.26 -16.63
N ASP A 71 -22.75 -21.43 -17.02
CA ASP A 71 -23.23 -22.73 -16.52
C ASP A 71 -22.47 -23.20 -15.26
N ILE A 72 -21.72 -22.30 -14.61
CA ILE A 72 -21.00 -22.57 -13.38
C ILE A 72 -21.78 -22.03 -12.18
N CYS A 73 -22.05 -22.90 -11.21
CA CYS A 73 -22.53 -22.53 -9.90
C CYS A 73 -21.34 -22.44 -8.94
N LEU A 74 -21.20 -21.27 -8.28
CA LEU A 74 -20.14 -21.00 -7.31
C LEU A 74 -20.74 -20.85 -5.90
N TYR A 75 -20.32 -21.70 -4.97
CA TYR A 75 -20.63 -21.56 -3.55
C TYR A 75 -19.36 -21.15 -2.82
N ALA A 76 -19.43 -20.18 -1.90
CA ALA A 76 -18.25 -19.71 -1.19
C ALA A 76 -18.56 -19.31 0.24
N ILE A 77 -17.58 -19.49 1.12
CA ILE A 77 -17.56 -18.83 2.44
C ILE A 77 -17.52 -17.31 2.21
N LYS A 78 -18.07 -16.51 3.14
CA LYS A 78 -17.99 -15.05 3.04
C LYS A 78 -16.52 -14.58 3.14
N GLU A 79 -16.11 -13.66 2.28
CA GLU A 79 -14.80 -13.00 2.37
C GLU A 79 -14.63 -12.32 3.74
N GLY A 80 -13.42 -12.38 4.31
CA GLY A 80 -13.10 -11.93 5.66
C GLY A 80 -13.32 -12.98 6.76
N THR A 81 -13.87 -14.15 6.42
CA THR A 81 -14.09 -15.22 7.41
C THR A 81 -12.78 -15.92 7.78
N VAL A 82 -12.64 -16.28 9.05
CA VAL A 82 -11.59 -17.17 9.56
C VAL A 82 -11.85 -18.60 9.06
N VAL A 83 -10.89 -19.17 8.34
CA VAL A 83 -10.99 -20.49 7.72
C VAL A 83 -9.81 -21.39 8.11
N PHE A 84 -10.02 -22.70 7.99
CA PHE A 84 -9.10 -23.73 8.44
C PHE A 84 -8.72 -24.70 7.33
N PRO A 85 -7.55 -25.37 7.44
CA PRO A 85 -7.13 -26.35 6.46
C PRO A 85 -8.15 -27.46 6.25
N ARG A 86 -8.24 -27.95 5.01
CA ARG A 86 -9.11 -29.07 4.58
C ARG A 86 -10.61 -28.81 4.71
N VAL A 87 -11.01 -27.54 4.85
CA VAL A 87 -12.41 -27.10 4.73
C VAL A 87 -12.59 -26.45 3.35
N PRO A 88 -13.61 -26.83 2.56
CA PRO A 88 -13.92 -26.17 1.29
C PRO A 88 -14.20 -24.67 1.49
N LEU A 89 -13.43 -23.84 0.80
CA LEU A 89 -13.60 -22.38 0.77
C LEU A 89 -14.58 -21.97 -0.32
N ILE A 90 -14.38 -22.58 -1.49
CA ILE A 90 -15.18 -22.38 -2.69
C ILE A 90 -15.51 -23.76 -3.25
N ARG A 91 -16.77 -23.97 -3.63
CA ARG A 91 -17.21 -25.09 -4.45
C ARG A 91 -17.62 -24.59 -5.82
N VAL A 92 -17.10 -25.25 -6.85
CA VAL A 92 -17.40 -24.99 -8.26
C VAL A 92 -18.16 -26.18 -8.81
N GLU A 93 -19.40 -25.98 -9.26
CA GLU A 93 -20.24 -27.02 -9.86
C GLU A 93 -20.60 -26.62 -11.30
N GLY A 94 -20.49 -27.54 -12.25
CA GLY A 94 -20.88 -27.29 -13.64
C GLY A 94 -20.17 -28.19 -14.66
N PRO A 95 -20.09 -27.79 -15.93
CA PRO A 95 -19.42 -28.58 -16.97
C PRO A 95 -17.93 -28.77 -16.66
N LEU A 96 -17.45 -30.01 -16.74
CA LEU A 96 -16.10 -30.43 -16.37
C LEU A 96 -15.02 -29.56 -17.02
N ILE A 97 -15.13 -29.28 -18.32
CA ILE A 97 -14.10 -28.52 -19.05
C ILE A 97 -13.99 -27.10 -18.51
N ILE A 98 -15.12 -26.43 -18.27
CA ILE A 98 -15.13 -25.07 -17.76
C ILE A 98 -14.57 -25.06 -16.33
N ALA A 99 -15.10 -25.91 -15.44
CA ALA A 99 -14.65 -25.98 -14.06
C ALA A 99 -13.14 -26.26 -13.95
N GLN A 100 -12.60 -27.11 -14.82
CA GLN A 100 -11.17 -27.42 -14.89
C GLN A 100 -10.32 -26.24 -15.36
N LEU A 101 -10.79 -25.45 -16.34
CA LEU A 101 -10.07 -24.26 -16.83
C LEU A 101 -10.02 -23.14 -15.78
N LEU A 102 -11.01 -23.09 -14.89
CA LEU A 102 -11.09 -22.07 -13.83
C LEU A 102 -10.10 -22.32 -12.69
N GLU A 103 -9.60 -23.56 -12.52
CA GLU A 103 -8.75 -23.96 -11.39
C GLU A 103 -7.57 -23.00 -11.17
N THR A 104 -6.77 -22.78 -12.22
CA THR A 104 -5.54 -21.97 -12.13
C THR A 104 -5.81 -20.55 -11.67
N SER A 105 -6.81 -19.89 -12.27
CA SER A 105 -7.15 -18.50 -11.97
C SER A 105 -7.76 -18.37 -10.58
N LEU A 106 -8.67 -19.27 -10.20
CA LEU A 106 -9.26 -19.26 -8.85
C LEU A 106 -8.20 -19.49 -7.77
N LEU A 107 -7.28 -20.43 -7.98
CA LEU A 107 -6.16 -20.66 -7.08
C LEU A 107 -5.27 -19.41 -6.95
N ASN A 108 -4.94 -18.75 -8.06
CA ASN A 108 -4.09 -17.56 -8.02
C ASN A 108 -4.75 -16.42 -7.23
N LEU A 109 -6.02 -16.12 -7.53
CA LEU A 109 -6.78 -15.04 -6.90
C LEU A 109 -7.01 -15.28 -5.41
N VAL A 110 -7.40 -16.51 -5.03
CA VAL A 110 -7.69 -16.85 -3.63
C VAL A 110 -6.42 -16.97 -2.79
N ASN A 111 -5.38 -17.65 -3.29
CA ASN A 111 -4.17 -17.90 -2.50
C ASN A 111 -3.44 -16.60 -2.15
N TYR A 112 -3.26 -15.70 -3.13
CA TYR A 112 -2.55 -14.44 -2.88
C TYR A 112 -3.34 -13.54 -1.93
N ALA A 113 -4.64 -13.37 -2.18
CA ALA A 113 -5.50 -12.53 -1.38
C ALA A 113 -5.58 -13.01 0.08
N SER A 114 -5.82 -14.31 0.28
CA SER A 114 -5.92 -14.91 1.61
C SER A 114 -4.58 -14.84 2.36
N LEU A 115 -3.46 -15.04 1.67
CA LEU A 115 -2.12 -14.91 2.26
C LEU A 115 -1.87 -13.48 2.76
N MET A 116 -2.18 -12.47 1.95
CA MET A 116 -2.02 -11.06 2.29
C MET A 116 -2.92 -10.64 3.45
N ALA A 117 -4.21 -10.97 3.39
CA ALA A 117 -5.17 -10.67 4.46
C ALA A 117 -4.78 -11.33 5.79
N THR A 118 -4.32 -12.59 5.74
CA THR A 118 -3.85 -13.31 6.93
C THR A 118 -2.59 -12.65 7.51
N ASN A 119 -1.63 -12.26 6.68
CA ASN A 119 -0.42 -11.61 7.16
C ASN A 119 -0.74 -10.26 7.81
N ALA A 120 -1.60 -9.46 7.18
CA ALA A 120 -2.05 -8.19 7.71
C ALA A 120 -2.78 -8.33 9.05
N THR A 121 -3.61 -9.38 9.19
CA THR A 121 -4.27 -9.70 10.46
C THR A 121 -3.28 -10.01 11.57
N ARG A 122 -2.20 -10.73 11.27
CA ARG A 122 -1.14 -11.00 12.25
C ARG A 122 -0.44 -9.73 12.73
N PHE A 123 -0.19 -8.78 11.82
CA PHE A 123 0.35 -7.47 12.20
C PHE A 123 -0.64 -6.65 13.03
N ARG A 124 -1.94 -6.65 12.67
CA ARG A 124 -2.99 -6.01 13.49
C ARG A 124 -3.01 -6.58 14.91
N MET A 125 -2.97 -7.91 15.06
CA MET A 125 -2.93 -8.55 16.37
C MET A 125 -1.70 -8.13 17.19
N ALA A 126 -0.53 -8.02 16.56
CA ALA A 126 0.69 -7.59 17.23
C ALA A 126 0.68 -6.09 17.59
N ALA A 127 0.08 -5.25 16.75
CA ALA A 127 0.09 -3.80 16.90
C ALA A 127 -1.03 -3.26 17.82
N GLY A 128 -2.09 -4.05 18.06
CA GLY A 128 -3.23 -3.63 18.88
C GLY A 128 -3.97 -2.44 18.25
N GLU A 129 -4.12 -1.35 19.00
CA GLU A 129 -4.85 -0.13 18.58
C GLU A 129 -3.99 0.86 17.76
N LEU A 130 -2.70 0.56 17.54
CA LEU A 130 -1.83 1.42 16.75
C LEU A 130 -2.31 1.52 15.30
N LYS A 131 -2.07 2.67 14.68
CA LYS A 131 -2.38 2.85 13.25
C LYS A 131 -1.36 2.13 12.38
N LEU A 132 -1.86 1.26 11.49
CA LEU A 132 -1.07 0.47 10.55
C LEU A 132 -1.28 0.96 9.13
N TYR A 133 -0.21 1.23 8.40
CA TYR A 133 -0.27 1.69 7.01
C TYR A 133 0.56 0.78 6.10
N GLU A 134 0.01 0.44 4.94
CA GLU A 134 0.63 -0.44 3.95
C GLU A 134 1.42 0.39 2.92
N PHE A 135 2.76 0.33 2.98
CA PHE A 135 3.69 1.04 2.06
C PHE A 135 4.58 0.10 1.24
N GLY A 136 4.12 -1.13 1.00
CA GLY A 136 4.82 -2.20 0.26
C GLY A 136 4.72 -2.10 -1.27
N LEU A 137 3.97 -1.14 -1.81
CA LEU A 137 3.74 -0.95 -3.26
C LEU A 137 5.01 -1.09 -4.11
N ARG A 138 6.14 -0.51 -3.65
CA ARG A 138 7.42 -0.51 -4.36
C ARG A 138 8.05 -1.90 -4.57
N ARG A 139 7.58 -2.91 -3.85
CA ARG A 139 8.05 -4.32 -3.95
C ARG A 139 6.92 -5.28 -4.32
N ALA A 140 5.74 -4.76 -4.61
CA ALA A 140 4.61 -5.61 -4.98
C ALA A 140 4.83 -6.22 -6.38
N GLN A 141 4.28 -7.41 -6.59
CA GLN A 141 4.60 -8.23 -7.77
C GLN A 141 3.75 -7.85 -8.98
N GLY A 142 4.40 -7.47 -10.08
CA GLY A 142 3.73 -7.21 -11.34
C GLY A 142 2.80 -5.98 -11.32
N PRO A 143 2.01 -5.76 -12.38
CA PRO A 143 1.17 -4.58 -12.53
C PRO A 143 0.03 -4.51 -11.49
N ASP A 144 -0.58 -5.65 -11.16
CA ASP A 144 -1.76 -5.71 -10.28
C ASP A 144 -1.45 -6.05 -8.82
N GLY A 145 -0.25 -6.54 -8.53
CA GLY A 145 0.11 -6.98 -7.18
C GLY A 145 0.12 -5.84 -6.18
N GLY A 146 0.47 -4.62 -6.62
CA GLY A 146 0.40 -3.42 -5.77
C GLY A 146 -1.01 -3.10 -5.32
N LEU A 147 -1.98 -3.16 -6.24
CA LEU A 147 -3.38 -2.92 -5.95
C LEU A 147 -3.97 -3.99 -5.02
N SER A 148 -3.67 -5.25 -5.33
CA SER A 148 -4.14 -6.40 -4.56
C SER A 148 -3.54 -6.40 -3.14
N ALA A 149 -2.24 -6.14 -3.00
CA ALA A 149 -1.58 -6.04 -1.70
C ALA A 149 -2.23 -5.00 -0.80
N SER A 150 -2.50 -3.80 -1.34
CA SER A 150 -3.14 -2.71 -0.60
C SER A 150 -4.56 -3.07 -0.17
N LYS A 151 -5.37 -3.64 -1.09
CA LYS A 151 -6.74 -4.08 -0.82
C LYS A 151 -6.78 -5.10 0.33
N TYR A 152 -6.01 -6.18 0.19
CA TYR A 152 -6.09 -7.28 1.15
C TYR A 152 -5.36 -6.99 2.46
N SER A 153 -4.39 -6.07 2.47
CA SER A 153 -3.84 -5.56 3.74
C SER A 153 -4.87 -4.76 4.53
N TYR A 154 -5.67 -3.94 3.84
CA TYR A 154 -6.78 -3.22 4.46
C TYR A 154 -7.87 -4.17 4.98
N VAL A 155 -8.27 -5.18 4.20
CA VAL A 155 -9.19 -6.24 4.65
C VAL A 155 -8.66 -6.97 5.89
N GLY A 156 -7.35 -7.24 5.94
CA GLY A 156 -6.69 -7.84 7.11
C GLY A 156 -6.53 -6.89 8.31
N GLY A 157 -6.98 -5.65 8.23
CA GLY A 157 -7.07 -4.73 9.36
C GLY A 157 -6.06 -3.60 9.38
N PHE A 158 -5.37 -3.29 8.28
CA PHE A 158 -4.58 -2.06 8.17
C PHE A 158 -5.51 -0.84 8.03
N ASP A 159 -5.07 0.34 8.46
CA ASP A 159 -5.86 1.57 8.46
C ASP A 159 -5.76 2.39 7.16
N GLY A 160 -4.82 2.04 6.27
CA GLY A 160 -4.63 2.74 5.01
C GLY A 160 -3.41 2.27 4.22
N THR A 161 -3.15 2.92 3.09
CA THR A 161 -2.08 2.57 2.14
C THR A 161 -1.45 3.80 1.50
N SER A 162 -0.23 3.68 0.95
CA SER A 162 0.33 4.69 0.04
C SER A 162 -0.21 4.60 -1.39
N ASN A 163 -0.92 3.52 -1.73
CA ASN A 163 -1.38 3.26 -3.09
C ASN A 163 -2.62 4.09 -3.45
N VAL A 164 -2.43 5.15 -4.22
CA VAL A 164 -3.50 6.05 -4.67
C VAL A 164 -4.55 5.33 -5.51
N LEU A 165 -4.15 4.32 -6.31
CA LEU A 165 -5.10 3.56 -7.12
C LEU A 165 -6.04 2.73 -6.24
N ALA A 166 -5.52 2.15 -5.15
CA ALA A 166 -6.33 1.43 -4.18
C ALA A 166 -7.32 2.38 -3.47
N GLY A 167 -6.89 3.58 -3.12
CA GLY A 167 -7.78 4.62 -2.59
C GLY A 167 -8.89 5.00 -3.58
N LYS A 168 -8.55 5.16 -4.87
CA LYS A 168 -9.52 5.49 -5.93
C LYS A 168 -10.56 4.38 -6.14
N LEU A 169 -10.14 3.12 -6.19
CA LEU A 169 -11.01 1.99 -6.57
C LEU A 169 -11.80 1.41 -5.39
N PHE A 170 -11.22 1.42 -4.19
CA PHE A 170 -11.78 0.73 -3.01
C PHE A 170 -12.08 1.67 -1.85
N ASN A 171 -11.90 2.99 -2.03
CA ASN A 171 -12.11 4.00 -1.00
C ASN A 171 -11.29 3.76 0.27
N ILE A 172 -10.09 3.17 0.12
CA ILE A 172 -9.15 2.92 1.20
C ILE A 172 -8.45 4.24 1.57
N PRO A 173 -8.32 4.58 2.87
CA PRO A 173 -7.60 5.78 3.28
C PRO A 173 -6.17 5.81 2.74
N VAL A 174 -5.82 6.88 2.03
CA VAL A 174 -4.47 7.07 1.48
C VAL A 174 -3.63 7.89 2.46
N LYS A 175 -2.42 7.41 2.75
CA LYS A 175 -1.43 8.10 3.59
C LYS A 175 -0.06 8.06 2.92
N GLY A 176 0.68 9.15 3.06
CA GLY A 176 2.03 9.26 2.52
C GLY A 176 2.74 10.47 3.10
N THR A 177 4.07 10.46 3.01
CA THR A 177 4.95 11.58 3.32
C THR A 177 5.88 11.82 2.14
N HIS A 178 6.75 12.82 2.22
CA HIS A 178 7.85 12.94 1.27
C HIS A 178 8.89 11.81 1.43
N ALA A 179 9.68 11.58 0.37
CA ALA A 179 10.70 10.53 0.30
C ALA A 179 12.11 11.09 0.56
N HIS A 180 13.09 10.22 0.82
CA HIS A 180 14.50 10.60 0.93
C HIS A 180 14.98 11.37 -0.31
N ALA A 181 14.62 10.91 -1.51
CA ALA A 181 15.00 11.55 -2.77
C ALA A 181 14.58 13.03 -2.86
N PHE A 182 13.45 13.40 -2.24
CA PHE A 182 13.00 14.78 -2.16
C PHE A 182 13.85 15.60 -1.18
N VAL A 183 14.28 15.00 -0.06
CA VAL A 183 15.15 15.71 0.89
C VAL A 183 16.54 15.91 0.28
N THR A 184 17.11 14.88 -0.34
CA THR A 184 18.45 14.92 -0.95
C THR A 184 18.52 15.73 -2.24
N SER A 185 17.40 16.16 -2.81
CA SER A 185 17.42 17.02 -4.00
C SER A 185 17.74 18.47 -3.67
N PHE A 186 17.72 18.87 -2.40
CA PHE A 186 18.08 20.20 -1.93
C PHE A 186 19.48 20.21 -1.35
N ASN A 187 20.32 21.16 -1.75
CA ASN A 187 21.65 21.35 -1.16
C ASN A 187 21.73 22.59 -0.27
N SER A 188 20.88 23.59 -0.52
CA SER A 188 20.92 24.87 0.19
C SER A 188 19.55 25.52 0.33
N LEU A 189 19.45 26.49 1.25
CA LEU A 189 18.25 27.31 1.44
C LEU A 189 17.90 28.18 0.22
N MET A 190 18.84 28.43 -0.69
CA MET A 190 18.61 29.24 -1.90
C MET A 190 17.73 28.53 -2.93
N GLU A 191 17.55 27.21 -2.82
CA GLU A 191 16.72 26.41 -3.73
C GLU A 191 15.23 26.47 -3.35
N VAL A 192 14.89 27.13 -2.24
CA VAL A 192 13.51 27.35 -1.80
C VAL A 192 12.88 28.49 -2.63
N ASN A 193 12.18 28.10 -3.70
CA ASN A 193 11.59 29.07 -4.64
C ASN A 193 10.43 29.89 -4.08
N THR A 194 9.64 29.31 -3.18
CA THR A 194 8.53 29.99 -2.50
C THR A 194 8.93 30.13 -1.04
N THR A 195 8.94 31.34 -0.49
CA THR A 195 9.38 31.57 0.90
C THR A 195 8.25 32.00 1.81
N LYS A 196 7.10 32.40 1.25
CA LYS A 196 5.98 32.98 2.00
C LYS A 196 4.85 31.98 2.25
N LEU A 197 4.28 32.02 3.45
CA LEU A 197 3.11 31.23 3.84
C LEU A 197 1.96 32.18 4.22
N ILE A 198 0.72 31.80 3.90
CA ILE A 198 -0.47 32.52 4.37
C ILE A 198 -0.88 31.95 5.74
N PRO A 199 -1.00 32.78 6.79
CA PRO A 199 -1.48 32.32 8.10
C PRO A 199 -2.85 31.65 8.02
N LYS A 200 -3.09 30.63 8.87
CA LYS A 200 -4.31 29.81 8.81
C LYS A 200 -5.60 30.62 9.02
N HIS A 201 -5.53 31.68 9.81
CA HIS A 201 -6.67 32.55 10.12
C HIS A 201 -6.90 33.68 9.10
N GLY A 202 -6.19 33.64 7.97
CA GLY A 202 -6.23 34.67 6.94
C GLY A 202 -5.19 35.77 7.14
N GLY A 203 -5.01 36.62 6.14
CA GLY A 203 -4.01 37.69 6.11
C GLY A 203 -3.13 37.64 4.86
N GLU A 204 -2.12 38.51 4.82
CA GLU A 204 -1.12 38.51 3.75
C GLU A 204 -0.08 37.41 3.95
N ALA A 205 0.54 36.97 2.86
CA ALA A 205 1.61 35.98 2.91
C ALA A 205 2.87 36.56 3.57
N GLN A 206 3.40 35.89 4.59
CA GLN A 206 4.56 36.34 5.38
C GLN A 206 5.77 35.42 5.17
N GLU A 207 6.98 35.93 5.37
CA GLU A 207 8.26 35.20 5.15
C GLU A 207 8.43 34.02 6.12
N PHE A 208 7.99 32.84 5.68
CA PHE A 208 8.01 31.62 6.47
C PHE A 208 9.41 31.00 6.56
N LEU A 209 10.19 31.03 5.47
CA LEU A 209 11.57 30.52 5.47
C LEU A 209 12.41 31.22 6.54
N THR A 210 12.34 32.55 6.60
CA THR A 210 13.05 33.35 7.60
C THR A 210 12.63 33.00 9.02
N VAL A 211 11.33 32.79 9.26
CA VAL A 211 10.82 32.37 10.57
C VAL A 211 11.35 30.99 10.95
N ALA A 212 11.38 30.03 10.02
CA ALA A 212 11.95 28.70 10.25
C ALA A 212 13.46 28.75 10.56
N VAL A 213 14.23 29.57 9.83
CA VAL A 213 15.67 29.79 10.11
C VAL A 213 15.87 30.40 11.49
N ASN A 214 15.07 31.41 11.87
CA ASN A 214 15.16 32.03 13.19
C ASN A 214 14.84 31.05 14.32
N TRP A 215 13.84 30.16 14.12
CA TRP A 215 13.57 29.09 15.09
C TRP A 215 14.72 28.10 15.17
N ARG A 216 15.29 27.73 14.02
CA ARG A 216 16.45 26.85 13.97
C ARG A 216 17.60 27.38 14.82
N GLU A 217 17.97 28.65 14.63
CA GLU A 217 19.05 29.29 15.40
C GLU A 217 18.81 29.24 16.91
N LYS A 218 17.57 29.48 17.35
CA LYS A 218 17.19 29.41 18.78
C LYS A 218 17.28 27.99 19.34
N LEU A 219 17.03 26.97 18.52
CA LEU A 219 17.03 25.57 18.95
C LEU A 219 18.42 24.94 19.03
N ILE A 220 19.43 25.50 18.37
CA ILE A 220 20.81 24.95 18.34
C ILE A 220 21.36 24.73 19.76
N SER A 221 21.17 25.70 20.65
CA SER A 221 21.66 25.62 22.04
C SER A 221 20.92 24.55 22.85
N ILE A 222 19.62 24.38 22.60
CA ILE A 222 18.76 23.38 23.27
C ILE A 222 19.16 21.97 22.83
N PHE A 223 19.43 21.78 21.53
CA PHE A 223 19.85 20.51 20.97
C PHE A 223 21.31 20.17 21.24
N ASN A 224 22.11 21.14 21.73
CA ASN A 224 23.55 21.02 21.95
C ASN A 224 24.30 20.51 20.71
N VAL A 225 24.01 21.13 19.56
CA VAL A 225 24.62 20.80 18.26
C VAL A 225 25.35 22.02 17.70
N VAL A 226 26.27 21.80 16.77
CA VAL A 226 26.93 22.89 16.04
C VAL A 226 26.21 23.10 14.71
N LEU A 227 25.94 24.34 14.32
CA LEU A 227 25.20 24.65 13.08
C LEU A 227 25.80 23.98 11.83
N SER A 228 27.13 23.85 11.76
CA SER A 228 27.83 23.20 10.65
C SER A 228 27.55 21.71 10.52
N GLU A 229 27.00 21.06 11.56
CA GLU A 229 26.57 19.65 11.52
C GLU A 229 25.11 19.50 11.03
N VAL A 230 24.37 20.61 10.91
CA VAL A 230 22.96 20.61 10.52
C VAL A 230 22.85 20.81 9.01
N SER A 231 22.06 19.98 8.33
CA SER A 231 21.88 20.09 6.89
C SER A 231 20.94 21.25 6.52
N ASP A 232 21.46 22.23 5.77
CA ASP A 232 20.67 23.31 5.17
C ASP A 232 19.72 22.80 4.09
N GLY A 233 20.15 21.82 3.29
CA GLY A 233 19.30 21.17 2.29
C GLY A 233 18.10 20.48 2.91
N GLU A 234 18.29 19.83 4.07
CA GLU A 234 17.18 19.21 4.80
C GLU A 234 16.16 20.23 5.32
N LEU A 235 16.63 21.37 5.87
CA LEU A 235 15.73 22.47 6.25
C LEU A 235 14.99 23.01 5.02
N ALA A 236 15.69 23.23 3.90
CA ALA A 236 15.09 23.70 2.65
C ALA A 236 13.96 22.79 2.17
N ALA A 237 14.19 21.48 2.20
CA ALA A 237 13.20 20.48 1.84
C ALA A 237 11.99 20.52 2.78
N PHE A 238 12.20 20.59 4.09
CA PHE A 238 11.10 20.63 5.06
C PHE A 238 10.27 21.91 4.94
N VAL A 239 10.92 23.06 4.76
CA VAL A 239 10.24 24.33 4.50
C VAL A 239 9.42 24.24 3.21
N SER A 240 10.01 23.75 2.12
CA SER A 240 9.33 23.59 0.84
C SER A 240 8.10 22.66 0.97
N PHE A 241 8.22 21.58 1.72
CA PHE A 241 7.10 20.66 1.96
C PHE A 241 6.02 21.28 2.85
N ALA A 242 6.40 22.01 3.90
CA ALA A 242 5.47 22.71 4.79
C ALA A 242 4.68 23.80 4.06
N LEU A 243 5.31 24.51 3.13
CA LEU A 243 4.65 25.52 2.30
C LEU A 243 3.60 24.90 1.37
N ALA A 244 3.87 23.73 0.79
CA ALA A 244 2.91 23.01 -0.04
C ALA A 244 1.80 22.34 0.76
N PHE A 245 2.11 21.84 1.97
CA PHE A 245 1.20 21.04 2.80
C PHE A 245 1.17 21.52 4.26
N PRO A 246 0.73 22.75 4.56
CA PRO A 246 0.86 23.32 5.90
C PRO A 246 -0.03 22.63 6.95
N ASN A 247 -1.18 22.09 6.54
CA ASN A 247 -2.04 21.26 7.40
C ASN A 247 -1.58 19.79 7.48
N GLY A 248 -0.64 19.39 6.62
CA GLY A 248 -0.24 18.01 6.36
C GLY A 248 1.22 17.70 6.73
N PHE A 249 1.90 18.63 7.40
CA PHE A 249 3.35 18.56 7.54
C PHE A 249 3.79 17.36 8.38
N MET A 250 4.45 16.40 7.74
CA MET A 250 5.12 15.26 8.36
C MET A 250 6.49 15.10 7.74
N ALA A 251 7.54 15.07 8.56
CA ALA A 251 8.92 15.14 8.09
C ALA A 251 9.65 13.80 8.21
N LEU A 252 10.42 13.45 7.19
CA LEU A 252 11.39 12.34 7.22
C LEU A 252 12.70 12.82 7.83
N VAL A 253 13.01 12.39 9.05
CA VAL A 253 14.09 13.00 9.86
C VAL A 253 15.40 12.19 9.88
N ASP A 254 15.49 11.08 9.16
CA ASP A 254 16.65 10.17 9.18
C ASP A 254 17.42 10.16 7.85
N THR A 255 17.40 11.26 7.10
CA THR A 255 18.13 11.35 5.83
C THR A 255 19.64 11.54 6.05
N TYR A 256 20.03 12.36 7.03
CA TYR A 256 21.43 12.61 7.40
C TYR A 256 21.74 12.10 8.81
N ASP A 257 21.26 12.83 9.82
CA ASP A 257 21.37 12.44 11.24
C ASP A 257 20.08 12.84 11.96
N VAL A 258 19.45 11.87 12.63
CA VAL A 258 18.17 12.06 13.31
C VAL A 258 18.25 13.15 14.37
N LYS A 259 19.27 13.13 15.24
CA LYS A 259 19.33 14.04 16.39
C LYS A 259 19.96 15.36 16.00
N LYS A 260 21.07 15.30 15.27
CA LYS A 260 21.88 16.47 14.94
C LYS A 260 21.24 17.35 13.88
N SER A 261 20.49 16.76 12.95
CA SER A 261 19.92 17.48 11.80
C SER A 261 18.39 17.37 11.74
N GLY A 262 17.85 16.16 11.60
CA GLY A 262 16.45 15.95 11.23
C GLY A 262 15.45 16.43 12.27
N LEU A 263 15.62 16.05 13.54
CA LEU A 263 14.72 16.48 14.63
C LEU A 263 14.79 17.99 14.87
N LEU A 264 15.99 18.58 14.78
CA LEU A 264 16.19 20.02 14.93
C LEU A 264 15.50 20.79 13.79
N ASN A 265 15.74 20.40 12.54
CA ASN A 265 15.10 21.00 11.38
C ASN A 265 13.57 20.82 11.42
N PHE A 266 13.08 19.65 11.84
CA PHE A 266 11.65 19.42 12.03
C PHE A 266 11.06 20.37 13.08
N CYS A 267 11.68 20.50 14.25
CA CYS A 267 11.19 21.39 15.31
C CYS A 267 11.18 22.85 14.86
N ALA A 268 12.21 23.29 14.13
CA ALA A 268 12.28 24.63 13.58
C ALA A 268 11.09 24.94 12.66
N VAL A 269 10.77 24.02 11.73
CA VAL A 269 9.64 24.16 10.81
C VAL A 269 8.29 24.00 11.51
N ALA A 270 8.19 23.10 12.50
CA ALA A 270 6.98 22.87 13.26
C ALA A 270 6.60 24.09 14.13
N LEU A 271 7.58 24.74 14.76
CA LEU A 271 7.37 25.98 15.52
C LEU A 271 7.03 27.15 14.59
N ALA A 272 7.70 27.26 13.44
CA ALA A 272 7.33 28.23 12.43
C ALA A 272 5.89 28.02 11.95
N LEU A 273 5.45 26.79 11.71
CA LEU A 273 4.06 26.48 11.35
C LEU A 273 3.09 26.88 12.46
N HIS A 274 3.45 26.64 13.72
CA HIS A 274 2.66 27.01 14.89
C HIS A 274 2.44 28.53 14.97
N ASP A 275 3.48 29.34 14.72
CA ASP A 275 3.36 30.81 14.68
C ASP A 275 2.37 31.29 13.62
N PHE A 276 2.20 30.52 12.53
CA PHE A 276 1.24 30.79 11.46
C PHE A 276 -0.14 30.15 11.69
N GLY A 277 -0.37 29.53 12.85
CA GLY A 277 -1.63 28.88 13.24
C GLY A 277 -1.82 27.46 12.68
N TYR A 278 -0.80 26.88 12.05
CA TYR A 278 -0.80 25.48 11.58
C TYR A 278 -0.23 24.54 12.64
N ARG A 279 -0.41 23.23 12.44
CA ARG A 279 0.09 22.21 13.35
C ARG A 279 0.74 21.09 12.55
N ALA A 280 2.00 20.80 12.86
CA ALA A 280 2.70 19.63 12.34
C ALA A 280 2.01 18.33 12.78
N ILE A 281 1.99 17.33 11.90
CA ILE A 281 1.40 16.02 12.16
C ILE A 281 2.38 15.10 12.90
N GLY A 282 3.66 15.08 12.49
CA GLY A 282 4.67 14.24 13.13
C GLY A 282 5.93 14.02 12.30
N ILE A 283 6.67 12.97 12.63
CA ILE A 283 7.92 12.59 11.98
C ILE A 283 7.86 11.15 11.45
N ARG A 284 8.74 10.81 10.50
CA ARG A 284 8.98 9.44 10.01
C ARG A 284 10.46 9.07 10.23
N LEU A 285 10.67 7.86 10.72
CA LEU A 285 11.96 7.17 10.83
C LEU A 285 11.87 5.88 9.99
N ASP A 286 12.83 5.64 9.10
CA ASP A 286 12.89 4.47 8.20
C ASP A 286 14.15 3.60 8.45
N SER A 287 15.09 4.08 9.26
CA SER A 287 16.38 3.44 9.53
C SER A 287 16.87 3.61 10.98
N GLY A 288 17.88 2.82 11.35
CA GLY A 288 18.45 2.79 12.71
C GLY A 288 17.67 1.93 13.70
N ASP A 289 17.99 2.07 14.98
CA ASP A 289 17.20 1.44 16.07
C ASP A 289 15.93 2.27 16.29
N LEU A 290 14.84 1.85 15.64
CA LEU A 290 13.57 2.57 15.68
C LEU A 290 12.97 2.66 17.09
N ALA A 291 13.19 1.65 17.93
CA ALA A 291 12.70 1.67 19.31
C ALA A 291 13.42 2.76 20.10
N TYR A 292 14.75 2.76 20.06
CA TYR A 292 15.56 3.79 20.72
C TYR A 292 15.28 5.19 20.16
N LEU A 293 15.31 5.36 18.83
CA LEU A 293 15.12 6.66 18.19
C LEU A 293 13.73 7.24 18.43
N SER A 294 12.69 6.39 18.55
CA SER A 294 11.34 6.85 18.91
C SER A 294 11.27 7.47 20.31
N VAL A 295 11.98 6.88 21.28
CA VAL A 295 12.06 7.39 22.66
C VAL A 295 12.83 8.70 22.69
N VAL A 296 13.99 8.76 22.03
CA VAL A 296 14.79 10.00 21.94
C VAL A 296 13.94 11.13 21.32
N ALA A 297 13.25 10.87 20.22
CA ALA A 297 12.40 11.87 19.60
C ALA A 297 11.28 12.34 20.53
N ARG A 298 10.69 11.42 21.32
CA ARG A 298 9.65 11.76 22.28
C ARG A 298 10.17 12.62 23.42
N ASP A 299 11.31 12.25 24.02
CA ASP A 299 11.93 12.99 25.11
C ASP A 299 12.28 14.41 24.68
N LEU A 300 12.72 14.58 23.43
CA LEU A 300 13.06 15.88 22.87
C LEU A 300 11.84 16.78 22.62
N PHE A 301 10.66 16.20 22.42
CA PHE A 301 9.42 16.96 22.23
C PHE A 301 8.72 17.36 23.54
N GLN A 302 9.16 16.86 24.69
CA GLN A 302 8.58 17.15 26.02
C GLN A 302 9.29 18.32 26.70
#